data_AF-A0AAD1T1W7-F1
#
_entry.id   AF-A0AAD1T1W7-F1
#
_cell.length_a   1.000
_cell.length_b   1.000
_cell.length_c   1.000
_cell.angle_alpha   90.00
_cell.angle_beta   90.00
_cell.angle_gamma   90.00
#
_symmetry.space_group_name_H-M   'P 1'
#
loop_
_entity.id
_entity.type
_entity.pdbx_description
1 polymer ?
#
loop_
_entity_poly.entity_id
_entity_poly.type
_entity_poly.pdbx_seq_one_letter_code
_entity_poly.pdbx_strand_id
1 'polypeptide(L)'
;MKDMLEVKERKINVLQKKERIIERLKEQRERDDRERLEEIENYKKENKDLKDKVNALQAELTEKESSLIDMKEHASSLASSGMKRDSKLKSLEMAIEQKKEECNKLEAQLKKQAEQLFNQMYNPAHEAEEDARLNPELTDRLKQLDKDVSYYREECAKAQAEVDRLLQILKEVENEKNDKDKQIAELERRNGGYGLMKDQSKKVASLKHNQQLEKKKNAQLLEDARRRDDNIPDNSQYMQMEDLVAALEKTKQELDSTKGRLSSTQQTLADKEAHLTNLRMEHRKQLKEILDMKQEALLAAISEKDANIALLEISGSKKKKSQEDIIALKREKDRLVYQLKQQTQNRMKLMADNFEDDHHHHHHHHHHHHRFPGRMQQSNHRPSPDQDDEEGIWA
;
A
#
# COMPACT_ATOMS: atom_id res chain seq x y z
N MET A 1 48.79 -109.77 -51.07
CA MET A 1 49.51 -108.49 -50.90
C MET A 1 48.68 -107.29 -51.35
N LYS A 2 48.02 -107.33 -52.53
CA LYS A 2 47.15 -106.25 -53.05
C LYS A 2 45.97 -105.91 -52.13
N ASP A 3 45.21 -106.89 -51.65
CA ASP A 3 44.08 -106.65 -50.74
C ASP A 3 44.50 -106.03 -49.40
N MET A 4 45.69 -106.39 -48.90
CA MET A 4 46.26 -105.81 -47.69
C MET A 4 46.63 -104.33 -47.88
N LEU A 5 47.15 -103.96 -49.05
CA LEU A 5 47.44 -102.57 -49.40
C LEU A 5 46.15 -101.76 -49.54
N GLU A 6 45.12 -102.32 -50.19
CA GLU A 6 43.82 -101.66 -50.33
C GLU A 6 43.13 -101.43 -48.98
N VAL A 7 43.21 -102.40 -48.06
CA VAL A 7 42.70 -102.24 -46.68
C VAL A 7 43.49 -101.15 -45.92
N LYS A 8 44.81 -101.09 -46.08
CA LYS A 8 45.65 -100.04 -45.49
C LYS A 8 45.28 -98.66 -46.04
N GLU A 9 45.09 -98.53 -47.34
CA GLU A 9 44.74 -97.28 -48.01
C GLU A 9 43.34 -96.80 -47.57
N ARG A 10 42.34 -97.70 -47.51
CA ARG A 10 41.02 -97.39 -46.95
C ARG A 10 41.12 -96.93 -45.49
N LYS A 11 41.95 -97.57 -44.67
CA LYS A 11 42.17 -97.18 -43.27
C LYS A 11 42.83 -95.79 -43.16
N ILE A 12 43.84 -95.50 -43.98
CA ILE A 12 44.48 -94.19 -44.05
C ILE A 12 43.47 -93.11 -44.45
N ASN A 13 42.67 -93.36 -45.49
CA ASN A 13 41.63 -92.43 -45.94
C ASN A 13 40.57 -92.16 -44.86
N VAL A 14 40.19 -93.20 -44.09
CA VAL A 14 39.27 -93.04 -42.95
C VAL A 14 39.91 -92.23 -41.83
N LEU A 15 41.19 -92.47 -41.50
CA LEU A 15 41.91 -91.71 -40.48
C LEU A 15 42.07 -90.23 -40.87
N GLN A 16 42.47 -89.94 -42.10
CA GLN A 16 42.56 -88.58 -42.62
C GLN A 16 41.21 -87.86 -42.61
N LYS A 17 40.11 -88.56 -42.94
CA LYS A 17 38.76 -87.99 -42.82
C LYS A 17 38.39 -87.68 -41.36
N LYS A 18 38.75 -88.56 -40.41
CA LYS A 18 38.53 -88.32 -38.98
C LYS A 18 39.37 -87.15 -38.46
N GLU A 19 40.63 -87.04 -38.88
CA GLU A 19 41.51 -85.91 -38.52
C GLU A 19 40.91 -84.57 -39.00
N ARG A 20 40.45 -84.48 -40.25
CA ARG A 20 39.76 -83.28 -40.77
C ARG A 20 38.45 -82.96 -40.05
N ILE A 21 37.77 -83.96 -39.47
CA ILE A 21 36.57 -83.72 -38.67
C ILE A 21 36.96 -83.22 -37.28
N ILE A 22 37.97 -83.80 -36.66
CA ILE A 22 38.49 -83.36 -35.36
C ILE A 22 38.99 -81.92 -35.43
N GLU A 23 39.72 -81.56 -36.50
CA GLU A 23 40.21 -80.20 -36.72
C GLU A 23 39.06 -79.19 -36.86
N ARG A 24 38.04 -79.49 -37.68
CA ARG A 24 36.83 -78.65 -37.78
C ARG A 24 36.07 -78.50 -36.45
N LEU A 25 35.97 -79.58 -35.67
CA LEU A 25 35.32 -79.52 -34.35
C LEU A 25 36.13 -78.71 -33.34
N LYS A 26 37.47 -78.76 -33.40
CA LYS A 26 38.35 -77.92 -32.60
C LYS A 26 38.19 -76.44 -32.97
N GLU A 27 38.23 -76.12 -34.25
CA GLU A 27 38.00 -74.75 -34.74
C GLU A 27 36.61 -74.22 -34.36
N GLN A 28 35.58 -75.06 -34.43
CA GLN A 28 34.23 -74.70 -33.99
C GLN A 28 34.22 -74.39 -32.49
N ARG A 29 34.79 -75.28 -31.67
CA ARG A 29 34.88 -75.07 -30.23
C ARG A 29 35.65 -73.80 -29.88
N GLU A 30 36.75 -73.51 -30.58
CA GLU A 30 37.52 -72.28 -30.37
C GLU A 30 36.79 -71.02 -30.85
N ARG A 31 35.90 -71.11 -31.85
CA ARG A 31 35.01 -70.01 -32.23
C ARG A 31 33.92 -69.80 -31.18
N ASP A 32 33.23 -70.86 -30.77
CA ASP A 32 32.20 -70.80 -29.74
C ASP A 32 32.76 -70.28 -28.39
N ASP A 33 33.96 -70.71 -28.00
CA ASP A 33 34.62 -70.25 -26.78
C ASP A 33 35.02 -68.76 -26.87
N ARG A 34 35.40 -68.26 -28.06
CA ARG A 34 35.66 -66.83 -28.29
C ARG A 34 34.39 -65.99 -28.21
N GLU A 35 33.33 -66.41 -28.90
CA GLU A 35 32.03 -65.72 -28.89
C GLU A 35 31.47 -65.62 -27.45
N ARG A 36 31.56 -66.71 -26.67
CA ARG A 36 31.18 -66.69 -25.25
C ARG A 36 32.01 -65.72 -24.41
N LEU A 37 33.31 -65.62 -24.66
CA LEU A 37 34.17 -64.67 -23.94
C LEU A 37 33.81 -63.22 -24.28
N GLU A 38 33.53 -62.92 -25.55
CA GLU A 38 33.08 -61.59 -26.00
C GLU A 38 31.72 -61.22 -25.38
N GLU A 39 30.76 -62.15 -25.32
CA GLU A 39 29.48 -61.94 -24.62
C GLU A 39 29.69 -61.63 -23.13
N ILE A 40 30.57 -62.39 -22.46
CA ILE A 40 30.91 -62.16 -21.04
C ILE A 40 31.54 -60.76 -20.86
N GLU A 41 32.42 -60.33 -21.76
CA GLU A 41 33.02 -58.99 -21.70
C GLU A 41 31.98 -57.88 -21.92
N ASN A 42 31.06 -58.07 -22.87
CA ASN A 42 29.96 -57.15 -23.10
C ASN A 42 29.05 -57.02 -21.86
N TYR A 43 28.65 -58.14 -21.26
CA TYR A 43 27.85 -58.13 -20.03
C TYR A 43 28.61 -57.51 -18.85
N LYS A 44 29.93 -57.69 -18.75
CA LYS A 44 30.74 -57.02 -17.72
C LYS A 44 30.77 -55.52 -17.92
N LYS A 45 30.90 -55.05 -19.16
CA LYS A 45 30.90 -53.62 -19.49
C LYS A 45 29.53 -53.00 -19.18
N GLU A 46 28.45 -53.63 -19.62
CA GLU A 46 27.09 -53.16 -19.33
C GLU A 46 26.81 -53.11 -17.83
N ASN A 47 27.21 -54.13 -17.07
CA ASN A 47 27.09 -54.11 -15.61
C ASN A 47 27.89 -52.97 -14.95
N LYS A 48 29.07 -52.64 -15.49
CA LYS A 48 29.85 -51.51 -14.99
C LYS A 48 29.14 -50.19 -15.27
N ASP A 49 28.66 -49.99 -16.50
CA ASP A 49 27.96 -48.77 -16.90
C ASP A 49 26.66 -48.58 -16.09
N LEU A 50 25.91 -49.66 -15.85
CA LEU A 50 24.73 -49.66 -14.98
C LEU A 50 25.09 -49.31 -13.53
N LYS A 51 26.19 -49.85 -13.01
CA LYS A 51 26.65 -49.53 -11.64
C LYS A 51 27.05 -48.06 -11.52
N ASP A 52 27.76 -47.52 -12.49
CA ASP A 52 28.15 -46.11 -12.50
C ASP A 52 26.93 -45.20 -12.62
N LYS A 53 25.92 -45.58 -13.41
CA LYS A 53 24.63 -44.87 -13.49
C LYS A 53 23.87 -44.88 -12.17
N VAL A 54 23.83 -46.01 -11.48
CA VAL A 54 23.21 -46.12 -10.14
C VAL A 54 23.93 -45.21 -9.14
N ASN A 55 25.27 -45.19 -9.15
CA ASN A 55 26.04 -44.32 -8.27
C ASN A 55 25.78 -42.83 -8.55
N ALA A 56 25.68 -42.43 -9.82
CA ALA A 56 25.35 -41.06 -10.20
C ALA A 56 23.95 -40.66 -9.72
N LEU A 57 22.95 -41.50 -9.97
CA LEU A 57 21.58 -41.26 -9.50
C LEU A 57 21.49 -41.20 -7.97
N GLN A 58 22.27 -42.02 -7.27
CA GLN A 58 22.34 -41.99 -5.81
C GLN A 58 22.92 -40.66 -5.30
N ALA A 59 23.96 -40.14 -5.95
CA ALA A 59 24.54 -38.84 -5.61
C ALA A 59 23.54 -37.69 -5.86
N GLU A 60 22.89 -37.68 -7.02
CA GLU A 60 21.85 -36.70 -7.33
C GLU A 60 20.69 -36.76 -6.33
N LEU A 61 20.25 -37.97 -5.94
CA LEU A 61 19.21 -38.15 -4.94
C LEU A 61 19.62 -37.52 -3.60
N THR A 62 20.84 -37.77 -3.13
CA THR A 62 21.33 -37.17 -1.87
C THR A 62 21.42 -35.64 -1.94
N GLU A 63 21.80 -35.07 -3.08
CA GLU A 63 21.83 -33.61 -3.28
C GLU A 63 20.41 -33.01 -3.24
N LYS A 64 19.44 -33.69 -3.87
CA LYS A 64 18.02 -33.29 -3.83
C LYS A 64 17.44 -33.41 -2.43
N GLU A 65 17.80 -34.46 -1.67
CA GLU A 65 17.40 -34.62 -0.27
C GLU A 65 17.95 -33.48 0.61
N SER A 66 19.22 -33.11 0.43
CA SER A 66 19.82 -31.96 1.12
C SER A 66 19.09 -30.65 0.78
N SER A 67 18.87 -30.39 -0.51
CA SER A 67 18.16 -29.19 -0.97
C SER A 67 16.73 -29.12 -0.42
N LEU A 68 16.06 -30.27 -0.28
CA LEU A 68 14.72 -30.36 0.28
C LEU A 68 14.70 -30.00 1.78
N ILE A 69 15.73 -30.39 2.53
CA ILE A 69 15.87 -30.02 3.95
C ILE A 69 16.01 -28.50 4.07
N ASP A 70 16.91 -27.88 3.30
CA ASP A 70 17.10 -26.43 3.31
C ASP A 70 15.81 -25.66 2.98
N MET A 71 15.06 -26.14 1.97
CA MET A 71 13.76 -25.56 1.62
C MET A 71 12.73 -25.67 2.75
N LYS A 72 12.69 -26.81 3.46
CA LYS A 72 11.79 -27.00 4.62
C LYS A 72 12.15 -26.07 5.78
N GLU A 73 13.44 -25.86 6.03
CA GLU A 73 13.90 -24.91 7.05
C GLU A 73 13.53 -23.48 6.70
N HIS A 74 13.76 -23.08 5.44
CA HIS A 74 13.37 -21.75 4.95
C HIS A 74 11.84 -21.54 5.05
N ALA A 75 11.03 -22.53 4.65
CA ALA A 75 9.59 -22.48 4.79
C ALA A 75 9.14 -22.33 6.26
N SER A 76 9.80 -23.06 7.17
CA SER A 76 9.52 -22.98 8.61
C SER A 76 9.88 -21.60 9.19
N SER A 77 11.02 -21.04 8.76
CA SER A 77 11.44 -19.68 9.13
C SER A 77 10.44 -18.62 8.64
N LEU A 78 10.01 -18.73 7.37
CA LEU A 78 8.98 -17.85 6.81
C LEU A 78 7.67 -17.95 7.59
N ALA A 79 7.20 -19.15 7.90
CA ALA A 79 5.98 -19.37 8.69
C ALA A 79 6.07 -18.71 10.08
N SER A 80 7.19 -18.91 10.80
CA SER A 80 7.45 -18.26 12.08
C SER A 80 7.46 -16.73 11.98
N SER A 81 8.12 -16.19 10.94
CA SER A 81 8.13 -14.74 10.68
C SER A 81 6.73 -14.19 10.38
N GLY A 82 5.89 -14.98 9.68
CA GLY A 82 4.50 -14.65 9.37
C GLY A 82 3.68 -14.56 10.66
N MET A 83 3.77 -15.57 11.52
CA MET A 83 3.07 -15.57 12.82
C MET A 83 3.46 -14.39 13.71
N LYS A 84 4.74 -14.02 13.74
CA LYS A 84 5.20 -12.82 14.48
C LYS A 84 4.59 -11.53 13.91
N ARG A 85 4.53 -11.40 12.58
CA ARG A 85 3.90 -10.25 11.91
C ARG A 85 2.41 -10.18 12.19
N ASP A 86 1.71 -11.30 12.11
CA ASP A 86 0.28 -11.38 12.41
C ASP A 86 -0.02 -11.00 13.87
N SER A 87 0.80 -11.47 14.81
CA SER A 87 0.67 -11.07 16.22
C SER A 87 0.88 -9.57 16.41
N LYS A 88 1.85 -8.97 15.71
CA LYS A 88 2.10 -7.53 15.76
C LYS A 88 0.96 -6.74 15.12
N LEU A 89 0.41 -7.24 14.02
CA LEU A 89 -0.73 -6.63 13.33
C LEU A 89 -1.96 -6.60 14.25
N LYS A 90 -2.31 -7.72 14.88
CA LYS A 90 -3.39 -7.77 15.88
C LYS A 90 -3.18 -6.79 17.03
N SER A 91 -1.95 -6.67 17.53
CA SER A 91 -1.62 -5.71 18.59
C SER A 91 -1.82 -4.26 18.13
N LEU A 92 -1.47 -3.93 16.88
CA LEU A 92 -1.66 -2.60 16.32
C LEU A 92 -3.14 -2.31 16.07
N GLU A 93 -3.92 -3.29 15.60
CA GLU A 93 -5.37 -3.17 15.43
C GLU A 93 -6.07 -2.86 16.76
N MET A 94 -5.70 -3.57 17.84
CA MET A 94 -6.20 -3.29 19.18
C MET A 94 -5.84 -1.87 19.65
N ALA A 95 -4.61 -1.42 19.39
CA ALA A 95 -4.16 -0.09 19.76
C ALA A 95 -4.90 1.01 18.98
N ILE A 96 -5.17 0.79 17.69
CA ILE A 96 -5.96 1.71 16.86
C ILE A 96 -7.39 1.80 17.41
N GLU A 97 -8.00 0.68 17.76
CA GLU A 97 -9.36 0.68 18.29
C GLU A 97 -9.44 1.40 19.65
N GLN A 98 -8.47 1.19 20.53
CA GLN A 98 -8.35 1.95 21.77
C GLN A 98 -8.22 3.46 21.52
N LYS A 99 -7.40 3.85 20.53
CA LYS A 99 -7.24 5.27 20.17
C LYS A 99 -8.51 5.87 19.57
N LYS A 100 -9.28 5.12 18.79
CA LYS A 100 -10.60 5.57 18.32
C LYS A 100 -11.56 5.82 19.49
N GLU A 101 -11.60 4.92 20.48
CA GLU A 101 -12.44 5.13 21.67
C GLU A 101 -12.02 6.38 22.46
N GLU A 102 -10.71 6.65 22.60
CA GLU A 102 -10.21 7.88 23.20
C GLU A 102 -10.64 9.12 22.42
N CYS A 103 -10.52 9.11 21.09
CA CYS A 103 -10.98 10.20 20.22
C CYS A 103 -12.50 10.43 20.36
N ASN A 104 -13.31 9.38 20.33
CA ASN A 104 -14.76 9.48 20.51
C ASN A 104 -15.14 10.10 21.86
N LYS A 105 -14.40 9.77 22.94
CA LYS A 105 -14.60 10.37 24.26
C LYS A 105 -14.29 11.87 24.25
N LEU A 106 -13.17 12.26 23.62
CA LEU A 106 -12.79 13.67 23.50
C LEU A 106 -13.79 14.46 22.64
N GLU A 107 -14.28 13.87 21.55
CA GLU A 107 -15.29 14.47 20.69
C GLU A 107 -16.62 14.67 21.43
N ALA A 108 -17.04 13.67 22.22
CA ALA A 108 -18.23 13.79 23.07
C ALA A 108 -18.06 14.89 24.14
N GLN A 109 -16.87 15.03 24.73
CA GLN A 109 -16.56 16.12 25.66
C GLN A 109 -16.63 17.49 24.99
N LEU A 110 -16.06 17.60 23.79
CA LEU A 110 -16.04 18.83 23.00
C LEU A 110 -17.46 19.25 22.60
N LYS A 111 -18.30 18.29 22.18
CA LYS A 111 -19.72 18.50 21.90
C LYS A 111 -20.47 19.00 23.13
N LYS A 112 -20.23 18.39 24.29
CA LYS A 112 -20.85 18.82 25.55
C LYS A 112 -20.43 20.24 25.94
N GLN A 113 -19.16 20.61 25.76
CA GLN A 113 -18.70 21.99 25.96
C GLN A 113 -19.36 22.97 24.98
N ALA A 114 -19.48 22.58 23.70
CA ALA A 114 -20.16 23.41 22.70
C ALA A 114 -21.64 23.62 23.06
N GLU A 115 -22.35 22.58 23.51
CA GLU A 115 -23.74 22.68 24.00
C GLU A 115 -23.84 23.57 25.25
N GLN A 116 -22.88 23.50 26.17
CA GLN A 116 -22.83 24.37 27.34
C GLN A 116 -22.65 25.85 26.97
N LEU A 117 -21.72 26.15 26.06
CA LEU A 117 -21.49 27.51 25.56
C LEU A 117 -22.70 28.02 24.78
N PHE A 118 -23.30 27.19 23.94
CA PHE A 118 -24.52 27.53 23.22
C PHE A 118 -25.66 27.87 24.20
N ASN A 119 -25.87 27.05 25.23
CA ASN A 119 -26.86 27.32 26.26
C ASN A 119 -26.56 28.58 27.07
N GLN A 120 -25.30 28.92 27.34
CA GLN A 120 -24.95 30.20 27.99
C GLN A 120 -25.30 31.40 27.10
N MET A 121 -25.08 31.28 25.79
CA MET A 121 -25.34 32.36 24.83
C MET A 121 -26.82 32.49 24.42
N TYR A 122 -27.60 31.41 24.49
CA TYR A 122 -28.99 31.35 24.01
C TYR A 122 -30.00 31.03 25.12
N ASN A 123 -29.76 31.46 26.36
CA ASN A 123 -30.77 31.40 27.43
C ASN A 123 -31.38 32.80 27.65
N PRO A 124 -32.57 33.11 27.11
CA PRO A 124 -33.24 34.40 27.31
C PRO A 124 -33.51 34.69 28.79
N ALA A 125 -33.59 33.64 29.62
CA ALA A 125 -33.73 33.76 31.06
C ALA A 125 -32.48 34.34 31.74
N HIS A 126 -31.27 34.04 31.26
CA HIS A 126 -30.05 34.55 31.87
C HIS A 126 -29.81 36.02 31.49
N GLU A 127 -30.05 36.40 30.23
CA GLU A 127 -30.00 37.81 29.81
C GLU A 127 -31.09 38.62 30.52
N ALA A 128 -32.33 38.12 30.61
CA ALA A 128 -33.41 38.82 31.30
C ALA A 128 -33.20 38.93 32.82
N GLU A 129 -32.58 37.94 33.46
CA GLU A 129 -32.30 37.95 34.90
C GLU A 129 -31.09 38.84 35.25
N GLU A 130 -30.09 38.93 34.37
CA GLU A 130 -28.96 39.85 34.51
C GLU A 130 -29.38 41.31 34.25
N ASP A 131 -30.14 41.57 33.18
CA ASP A 131 -30.71 42.89 32.90
C ASP A 131 -31.67 43.32 34.02
N ALA A 132 -32.54 42.44 34.52
CA ALA A 132 -33.43 42.77 35.64
C ALA A 132 -32.66 43.06 36.95
N ARG A 133 -31.44 42.52 37.11
CA ARG A 133 -30.57 42.77 38.27
C ARG A 133 -29.82 44.09 38.18
N LEU A 134 -29.23 44.43 37.04
CA LEU A 134 -28.39 45.61 36.88
C LEU A 134 -29.18 46.89 36.58
N ASN A 135 -30.36 46.77 35.96
CA ASN A 135 -31.15 47.92 35.50
C ASN A 135 -31.68 48.82 36.66
N PRO A 136 -32.13 48.30 37.83
CA PRO A 136 -32.54 49.14 38.96
C PRO A 136 -31.38 49.97 39.53
N GLU A 137 -30.20 49.36 39.68
CA GLU A 137 -29.01 50.02 40.25
C GLU A 137 -28.47 51.10 39.31
N LEU A 138 -28.47 50.84 37.99
CA LEU A 138 -28.14 51.84 36.97
C LEU A 138 -29.16 52.98 36.94
N THR A 139 -30.44 52.68 37.07
CA THR A 139 -31.52 53.67 37.10
C THR A 139 -31.41 54.58 38.33
N ASP A 140 -31.11 54.02 39.50
CA ASP A 140 -30.95 54.81 40.72
C ASP A 140 -29.67 55.66 40.68
N ARG A 141 -28.59 55.15 40.08
CA ARG A 141 -27.37 55.92 39.85
C ARG A 141 -27.58 57.07 38.86
N LEU A 142 -28.38 56.86 37.81
CA LEU A 142 -28.80 57.93 36.89
C LEU A 142 -29.62 59.00 37.61
N LYS A 143 -30.63 58.60 38.39
CA LYS A 143 -31.44 59.55 39.19
C LYS A 143 -30.59 60.34 40.18
N GLN A 144 -29.57 59.73 40.78
CA GLN A 144 -28.67 60.43 41.67
C GLN A 144 -27.81 61.44 40.92
N LEU A 145 -27.25 61.07 39.77
CA LEU A 145 -26.51 61.99 38.92
C LEU A 145 -27.37 63.16 38.43
N ASP A 146 -28.64 62.94 38.08
CA ASP A 146 -29.56 64.01 37.69
C ASP A 146 -29.85 65.00 38.84
N LYS A 147 -29.96 64.49 40.08
CA LYS A 147 -30.08 65.33 41.27
C LYS A 147 -28.83 66.16 41.50
N ASP A 148 -27.65 65.54 41.39
CA ASP A 148 -26.38 66.23 41.58
C ASP A 148 -26.18 67.31 40.49
N VAL A 149 -26.49 67.02 39.23
CA VAL A 149 -26.46 67.99 38.12
C VAL A 149 -27.42 69.16 38.38
N SER A 150 -28.62 68.88 38.88
CA SER A 150 -29.60 69.92 39.21
C SER A 150 -29.12 70.80 40.36
N TYR A 151 -28.56 70.19 41.40
CA TYR A 151 -27.97 70.88 42.55
C TYR A 151 -26.81 71.79 42.11
N TYR A 152 -25.85 71.28 41.35
CA TYR A 152 -24.72 72.08 40.86
C TYR A 152 -25.18 73.20 39.92
N ARG A 153 -26.23 72.98 39.11
CA ARG A 153 -26.81 74.05 38.28
C ARG A 153 -27.36 75.19 39.15
N GLU A 154 -28.05 74.88 40.24
CA GLU A 154 -28.58 75.89 41.16
C GLU A 154 -27.48 76.63 41.92
N GLU A 155 -26.47 75.91 42.40
CA GLU A 155 -25.30 76.51 43.07
C GLU A 155 -24.51 77.41 42.13
N CYS A 156 -24.32 77.00 40.86
CA CYS A 156 -23.74 77.86 39.84
C CYS A 156 -24.58 79.11 39.59
N ALA A 157 -25.92 79.01 39.57
CA ALA A 157 -26.80 80.17 39.40
C ALA A 157 -26.71 81.14 40.58
N LYS A 158 -26.64 80.64 41.82
CA LYS A 158 -26.43 81.46 43.02
C LYS A 158 -25.07 82.16 42.99
N ALA A 159 -24.00 81.42 42.67
CA ALA A 159 -22.67 82.00 42.53
C ALA A 159 -22.62 83.08 41.44
N GLN A 160 -23.30 82.85 40.31
CA GLN A 160 -23.42 83.83 39.23
C GLN A 160 -24.15 85.10 39.70
N ALA A 161 -25.25 84.96 40.45
CA ALA A 161 -25.97 86.11 40.99
C ALA A 161 -25.13 86.93 41.98
N GLU A 162 -24.31 86.27 42.80
CA GLU A 162 -23.39 86.97 43.71
C GLU A 162 -22.25 87.66 42.95
N VAL A 163 -21.72 87.04 41.89
CA VAL A 163 -20.77 87.69 40.98
C VAL A 163 -21.38 88.95 40.37
N ASP A 164 -22.62 88.87 39.87
CA ASP A 164 -23.31 90.02 39.28
C ASP A 164 -23.55 91.14 40.31
N ARG A 165 -23.90 90.79 41.55
CA ARG A 165 -24.03 91.75 42.66
C ARG A 165 -22.71 92.43 42.99
N LEU A 166 -21.61 91.66 43.09
CA LEU A 166 -20.28 92.20 43.35
C LEU A 166 -19.82 93.10 42.21
N LEU A 167 -20.10 92.75 40.95
CA LEU A 167 -19.81 93.59 39.79
C LEU A 167 -20.60 94.91 39.83
N GLN A 168 -21.86 94.87 40.27
CA GLN A 168 -22.67 96.06 40.44
C GLN A 168 -22.09 96.99 41.52
N ILE A 169 -21.70 96.45 42.67
CA ILE A 169 -21.01 97.21 43.73
C ILE A 169 -19.69 97.79 43.21
N LEU A 170 -18.89 96.99 42.48
CA LEU A 170 -17.61 97.45 41.93
C LEU A 170 -17.81 98.64 40.98
N LYS A 171 -18.86 98.60 40.15
CA LYS A 171 -19.22 99.68 39.23
C LYS A 171 -19.66 100.95 39.97
N GLU A 172 -20.42 100.82 41.06
CA GLU A 172 -20.81 101.94 41.91
C GLU A 172 -19.58 102.59 42.58
N VAL A 173 -18.68 101.78 43.14
CA VAL A 173 -17.43 102.23 43.74
C VAL A 173 -16.50 102.88 42.69
N GLU A 174 -16.42 102.33 41.49
CA GLU A 174 -15.63 102.91 40.39
C GLU A 174 -16.21 104.25 39.94
N ASN A 175 -17.54 104.40 39.90
CA ASN A 175 -18.19 105.68 39.63
C ASN A 175 -17.93 106.72 40.74
N GLU A 176 -18.07 106.32 42.02
CA GLU A 176 -17.74 107.20 43.16
C GLU A 176 -16.27 107.63 43.14
N LYS A 177 -15.36 106.70 42.83
CA LYS A 177 -13.95 107.00 42.64
C LYS A 177 -13.76 108.00 41.50
N ASN A 178 -14.37 107.77 40.35
CA ASN A 178 -14.26 108.68 39.20
C ASN A 178 -14.79 110.09 39.54
N ASP A 179 -15.84 110.20 40.34
CA ASP A 179 -16.37 111.49 40.78
C ASP A 179 -15.46 112.17 41.82
N LYS A 180 -14.83 111.40 42.72
CA LYS A 180 -13.76 111.89 43.60
C LYS A 180 -12.52 112.30 42.83
N ASP A 181 -12.10 111.55 41.81
CA ASP A 181 -10.97 111.88 40.93
C ASP A 181 -11.27 113.16 40.12
N LYS A 182 -12.52 113.40 39.70
CA LYS A 182 -12.94 114.69 39.11
C LYS A 182 -12.85 115.83 40.12
N GLN A 183 -13.29 115.62 41.36
CA GLN A 183 -13.14 116.62 42.43
C GLN A 183 -11.67 116.89 42.76
N ILE A 184 -10.83 115.86 42.79
CA ILE A 184 -9.37 115.99 42.96
C ILE A 184 -8.80 116.77 41.77
N ALA A 185 -9.15 116.44 40.53
CA ALA A 185 -8.72 117.19 39.34
C ALA A 185 -9.22 118.64 39.31
N GLU A 186 -10.35 118.97 39.95
CA GLU A 186 -10.81 120.34 40.17
C GLU A 186 -10.03 121.06 41.29
N LEU A 187 -9.68 120.36 42.36
CA LEU A 187 -8.85 120.88 43.46
C LEU A 187 -7.40 121.08 43.03
N GLU A 188 -6.84 120.17 42.24
CA GLU A 188 -5.54 120.26 41.58
C GLU A 188 -5.51 121.39 40.54
N ARG A 189 -6.64 121.70 39.87
CA ARG A 189 -6.75 122.89 39.00
C ARG A 189 -6.85 124.21 39.76
N ARG A 190 -7.29 124.20 41.02
CA ARG A 190 -7.46 125.39 41.85
C ARG A 190 -6.22 125.68 42.72
N ASN A 191 -5.29 124.75 42.84
CA ASN A 191 -4.14 124.84 43.74
C ASN A 191 -2.86 124.28 43.11
N GLY A 192 -2.11 125.13 42.38
CA GLY A 192 -0.70 124.90 42.04
C GLY A 192 -0.43 124.55 40.57
N GLY A 193 0.36 125.40 39.91
CA GLY A 193 0.77 125.23 38.52
C GLY A 193 1.90 124.21 38.29
N TYR A 194 2.26 124.14 37.00
CA TYR A 194 3.36 123.38 36.36
C TYR A 194 3.18 121.87 36.15
N GLY A 195 3.14 121.49 34.86
CA GLY A 195 3.97 120.38 34.37
C GLY A 195 3.26 119.24 33.65
N LEU A 196 3.47 119.20 32.32
CA LEU A 196 3.74 118.01 31.49
C LEU A 196 3.11 116.64 31.88
N MET A 197 2.28 116.06 31.01
CA MET A 197 2.73 115.11 29.97
C MET A 197 1.53 114.55 29.19
N LYS A 198 1.83 114.17 27.95
CA LYS A 198 0.92 113.77 26.89
C LYS A 198 1.09 112.26 26.63
N ASP A 199 -0.01 111.65 26.21
CA ASP A 199 -0.15 110.38 25.49
C ASP A 199 0.16 109.05 26.22
N GLN A 200 -0.91 108.27 26.40
CA GLN A 200 -0.86 106.86 26.02
C GLN A 200 -2.24 106.32 25.62
N SER A 201 -2.40 106.13 24.32
CA SER A 201 -3.34 105.17 23.76
C SER A 201 -2.50 104.12 23.02
N LYS A 202 -2.65 102.83 23.34
CA LYS A 202 -2.76 101.76 22.34
C LYS A 202 -3.09 100.40 22.96
N LYS A 203 -4.20 99.90 22.44
CA LYS A 203 -4.83 98.59 22.53
C LYS A 203 -4.02 97.55 21.71
N VAL A 204 -4.20 96.28 22.08
CA VAL A 204 -4.20 95.08 21.21
C VAL A 204 -2.84 94.47 20.84
N ALA A 205 -2.54 93.31 21.43
CA ALA A 205 -2.19 92.08 20.71
C ALA A 205 -2.02 90.87 21.68
N SER A 206 -3.13 90.28 22.14
CA SER A 206 -3.11 88.92 22.73
C SER A 206 -4.42 88.18 22.45
N LEU A 207 -4.78 88.08 21.17
CA LEU A 207 -5.82 87.17 20.69
C LEU A 207 -5.38 86.54 19.38
N LYS A 208 -4.26 85.81 19.43
CA LYS A 208 -3.77 84.98 18.32
C LYS A 208 -3.07 83.71 18.80
N HIS A 209 -3.54 83.11 19.88
CA HIS A 209 -3.06 81.79 20.32
C HIS A 209 -4.16 80.73 20.51
N ASN A 210 -5.44 81.12 20.56
CA ASN A 210 -6.50 80.16 20.90
C ASN A 210 -7.31 79.60 19.70
N GLN A 211 -6.83 79.80 18.47
CA GLN A 211 -7.45 79.21 17.26
C GLN A 211 -6.51 78.24 16.53
N GLN A 212 -5.37 77.91 17.13
CA GLN A 212 -4.33 77.06 16.53
C GLN A 212 -4.19 75.69 17.23
N LEU A 213 -4.87 75.46 18.35
CA LEU A 213 -4.82 74.21 19.12
C LEU A 213 -5.91 73.19 18.70
N GLU A 214 -7.05 73.64 18.16
CA GLU A 214 -8.14 72.75 17.74
C GLU A 214 -7.92 72.08 16.37
N LYS A 215 -7.09 72.65 15.49
CA LYS A 215 -6.77 72.05 14.19
C LYS A 215 -5.71 70.95 14.23
N LYS A 216 -5.03 70.75 15.37
CA LYS A 216 -3.96 69.76 15.51
C LYS A 216 -4.44 68.44 16.15
N LYS A 217 -5.56 68.45 16.87
CA LYS A 217 -6.11 67.27 17.56
C LYS A 217 -7.01 66.40 16.66
N ASN A 218 -7.70 67.00 15.68
CA ASN A 218 -8.56 66.26 14.73
C ASN A 218 -7.80 65.65 13.54
N ALA A 219 -6.58 66.10 13.24
CA ALA A 219 -5.76 65.53 12.17
C ALA A 219 -5.10 64.20 12.58
N GLN A 220 -4.87 63.99 13.88
CA GLN A 220 -4.11 62.85 14.40
C GLN A 220 -4.96 61.58 14.52
N LEU A 221 -6.28 61.72 14.73
CA LEU A 221 -7.23 60.59 14.78
C LEU A 221 -7.58 60.01 13.40
N LEU A 222 -7.46 60.80 12.32
CA LEU A 222 -7.71 60.34 10.95
C LEU A 222 -6.49 59.62 10.35
N GLU A 223 -5.29 59.95 10.82
CA GLU A 223 -4.03 59.32 10.38
C GLU A 223 -3.81 57.95 11.05
N ASP A 224 -4.26 57.77 12.30
CA ASP A 224 -4.24 56.48 13.01
C ASP A 224 -5.28 55.47 12.49
N ALA A 225 -6.38 55.95 11.88
CA ALA A 225 -7.37 55.10 11.22
C ALA A 225 -6.89 54.58 9.85
N ARG A 226 -6.07 55.35 9.13
CA ARG A 226 -5.53 54.95 7.80
C ARG A 226 -4.31 54.04 7.86
N ARG A 227 -3.59 53.96 9.00
CA ARG A 227 -2.43 53.06 9.15
C ARG A 227 -2.76 51.64 9.58
N ARG A 228 -4.04 51.29 9.82
CA ARG A 228 -4.48 49.93 10.15
C ARG A 228 -4.94 49.09 8.94
N ASP A 229 -5.10 49.69 7.76
CA ASP A 229 -5.58 48.97 6.55
C ASP A 229 -4.46 48.55 5.58
N ASP A 230 -3.24 49.10 5.69
CA ASP A 230 -2.21 48.96 4.64
C ASP A 230 -1.02 48.05 4.99
N ASN A 231 -1.08 47.19 6.01
CA ASN A 231 0.03 46.25 6.27
C ASN A 231 -0.43 44.98 7.00
N ILE A 232 -0.24 43.82 6.34
CA ILE A 232 -0.45 42.43 6.83
C ILE A 232 -1.75 41.73 6.31
N PRO A 233 -1.92 41.57 4.99
CA PRO A 233 -2.56 40.34 4.48
C PRO A 233 -1.61 39.43 3.69
N ASP A 234 -0.50 39.99 3.17
CA ASP A 234 0.29 39.32 2.14
C ASP A 234 1.17 38.19 2.71
N ASN A 235 1.94 38.46 3.77
CA ASN A 235 2.87 37.48 4.34
C ASN A 235 2.17 36.24 4.96
N SER A 236 0.94 36.41 5.48
CA SER A 236 0.17 35.28 6.04
C SER A 236 -0.47 34.41 4.96
N GLN A 237 -0.94 35.01 3.85
CA GLN A 237 -1.46 34.24 2.70
C GLN A 237 -0.33 33.52 1.97
N TYR A 238 0.84 34.14 1.82
CA TYR A 238 2.02 33.50 1.23
C TYR A 238 2.48 32.27 2.02
N MET A 239 2.59 32.37 3.35
CA MET A 239 2.93 31.22 4.20
C MET A 239 1.89 30.09 4.10
N GLN A 240 0.60 30.44 4.10
CA GLN A 240 -0.48 29.46 3.99
C GLN A 240 -0.53 28.77 2.62
N MET A 241 -0.16 29.49 1.55
CA MET A 241 -0.04 28.95 0.20
C MET A 241 1.21 28.05 0.06
N GLU A 242 2.32 28.40 0.70
CA GLU A 242 3.54 27.61 0.73
C GLU A 242 3.34 26.29 1.49
N ASP A 243 2.62 26.32 2.63
CA ASP A 243 2.21 25.12 3.37
C ASP A 243 1.30 24.20 2.55
N LEU A 244 0.35 24.76 1.80
CA LEU A 244 -0.52 24.00 0.91
C LEU A 244 0.25 23.36 -0.25
N VAL A 245 1.23 24.06 -0.83
CA VAL A 245 2.11 23.52 -1.86
C VAL A 245 2.97 22.38 -1.30
N ALA A 246 3.54 22.54 -0.10
CA ALA A 246 4.31 21.49 0.57
C ALA A 246 3.45 20.25 0.88
N ALA A 247 2.20 20.45 1.33
CA ALA A 247 1.25 19.36 1.55
C ALA A 247 0.88 18.65 0.23
N LEU A 248 0.73 19.40 -0.86
CA LEU A 248 0.47 18.84 -2.19
C LEU A 248 1.68 18.04 -2.73
N GLU A 249 2.89 18.52 -2.51
CA GLU A 249 4.13 17.80 -2.86
C GLU A 249 4.24 16.49 -2.07
N LYS A 250 3.94 16.53 -0.77
CA LYS A 250 3.95 15.36 0.11
C LYS A 250 2.90 14.32 -0.30
N THR A 251 1.67 14.76 -0.60
CA THR A 251 0.61 13.85 -1.06
C THR A 251 0.93 13.23 -2.42
N LYS A 252 1.61 13.96 -3.33
CA LYS A 252 2.14 13.37 -4.57
C LYS A 252 3.19 12.28 -4.30
N GLN A 253 4.16 12.54 -3.42
CA GLN A 253 5.15 11.53 -3.04
C GLN A 253 4.51 10.30 -2.40
N GLU A 254 3.53 10.49 -1.52
CA GLU A 254 2.77 9.40 -0.92
C GLU A 254 2.01 8.61 -1.98
N LEU A 255 1.37 9.27 -2.95
CA LEU A 255 0.69 8.62 -4.07
C LEU A 255 1.68 7.78 -4.91
N ASP A 256 2.85 8.30 -5.25
CA ASP A 256 3.83 7.53 -6.02
C ASP A 256 4.40 6.36 -5.21
N SER A 257 4.58 6.52 -3.89
CA SER A 257 4.94 5.41 -3.01
C SER A 257 3.86 4.32 -2.96
N THR A 258 2.57 4.71 -3.00
CA THR A 258 1.45 3.75 -3.03
C THR A 258 1.38 3.02 -4.36
N LYS A 259 1.62 3.70 -5.49
CA LYS A 259 1.73 3.05 -6.81
C LYS A 259 2.86 2.04 -6.87
N GLY A 260 4.02 2.38 -6.31
CA GLY A 260 5.16 1.46 -6.22
C GLY A 260 4.81 0.20 -5.42
N ARG A 261 4.17 0.37 -4.25
CA ARG A 261 3.68 -0.76 -3.44
C ARG A 261 2.61 -1.60 -4.15
N LEU A 262 1.69 -0.96 -4.86
CA LEU A 262 0.65 -1.65 -5.62
C LEU A 262 1.27 -2.50 -6.74
N SER A 263 2.19 -1.93 -7.52
CA SER A 263 2.91 -2.65 -8.59
C SER A 263 3.69 -3.85 -8.03
N SER A 264 4.42 -3.66 -6.93
CA SER A 264 5.13 -4.76 -6.26
C SER A 264 4.19 -5.86 -5.74
N THR A 265 3.03 -5.49 -5.22
CA THR A 265 2.01 -6.44 -4.75
C THR A 265 1.38 -7.20 -5.93
N GLN A 266 1.10 -6.51 -7.03
CA GLN A 266 0.59 -7.11 -8.27
C GLN A 266 1.59 -8.10 -8.86
N GLN A 267 2.88 -7.76 -8.88
CA GLN A 267 3.92 -8.69 -9.33
C GLN A 267 3.97 -9.94 -8.45
N THR A 268 3.94 -9.76 -7.12
CA THR A 268 3.94 -10.90 -6.19
C THR A 268 2.70 -11.77 -6.35
N LEU A 269 1.55 -11.17 -6.67
CA LEU A 269 0.32 -11.92 -6.97
C LEU A 269 0.47 -12.73 -8.26
N ALA A 270 0.98 -12.13 -9.33
CA ALA A 270 1.23 -12.82 -10.60
C ALA A 270 2.22 -13.98 -10.43
N ASP A 271 3.28 -13.80 -9.65
CA ASP A 271 4.25 -14.86 -9.36
C ASP A 271 3.59 -16.02 -8.59
N LYS A 272 2.68 -15.71 -7.65
CA LYS A 272 1.91 -16.73 -6.92
C LYS A 272 0.91 -17.46 -7.82
N GLU A 273 0.26 -16.75 -8.73
CA GLU A 273 -0.65 -17.35 -9.72
C GLU A 273 0.11 -18.30 -10.65
N ALA A 274 1.28 -17.88 -11.16
CA ALA A 274 2.16 -18.73 -11.94
C ALA A 274 2.67 -19.96 -11.16
N HIS A 275 2.94 -19.79 -9.86
CA HIS A 275 3.29 -20.93 -9.02
C HIS A 275 2.11 -21.91 -8.85
N LEU A 276 0.88 -21.40 -8.69
CA LEU A 276 -0.30 -22.25 -8.55
C LEU A 276 -0.62 -23.01 -9.84
N THR A 277 -0.47 -22.38 -11.00
CA THR A 277 -0.64 -23.07 -12.29
C THR A 277 0.41 -24.16 -12.48
N ASN A 278 1.68 -23.90 -12.11
CA ASN A 278 2.75 -24.91 -12.12
C ASN A 278 2.45 -26.09 -11.19
N LEU A 279 1.99 -25.84 -9.95
CA LEU A 279 1.60 -26.90 -9.01
C LEU A 279 0.46 -27.75 -9.56
N ARG A 280 -0.54 -27.14 -10.19
CA ARG A 280 -1.65 -27.86 -10.84
C ARG A 280 -1.15 -28.73 -11.99
N MET A 281 -0.23 -28.23 -12.82
CA MET A 281 0.38 -29.02 -13.90
C MET A 281 1.19 -30.19 -13.35
N GLU A 282 2.00 -29.98 -12.32
CA GLU A 282 2.82 -31.04 -11.72
C GLU A 282 1.95 -32.10 -11.06
N HIS A 283 0.89 -31.71 -10.33
CA HIS A 283 -0.06 -32.67 -9.76
C HIS A 283 -0.76 -33.50 -10.85
N ARG A 284 -1.12 -32.89 -11.99
CA ARG A 284 -1.66 -33.60 -13.16
C ARG A 284 -0.65 -34.61 -13.72
N LYS A 285 0.63 -34.21 -13.85
CA LYS A 285 1.71 -35.07 -14.32
C LYS A 285 1.94 -36.26 -13.39
N GLN A 286 2.03 -36.02 -12.08
CA GLN A 286 2.17 -37.07 -11.06
C GLN A 286 1.01 -38.07 -11.10
N LEU A 287 -0.22 -37.59 -11.25
CA LEU A 287 -1.38 -38.46 -11.36
C LEU A 287 -1.31 -39.37 -12.60
N LYS A 288 -0.83 -38.83 -13.73
CA LYS A 288 -0.57 -39.62 -14.94
C LYS A 288 0.49 -40.69 -14.70
N GLU A 289 1.62 -40.32 -14.11
CA GLU A 289 2.71 -41.25 -13.78
C GLU A 289 2.24 -42.38 -12.84
N ILE A 290 1.45 -42.07 -11.82
CA ILE A 290 0.87 -43.08 -10.92
C ILE A 290 -0.03 -44.07 -11.68
N LEU A 291 -0.86 -43.56 -12.60
CA LEU A 291 -1.73 -44.41 -13.40
C LEU A 291 -0.93 -45.31 -14.36
N ASP A 292 0.12 -44.78 -14.97
CA ASP A 292 1.00 -45.54 -15.87
C ASP A 292 1.79 -46.60 -15.08
N MET A 293 2.40 -46.26 -13.95
CA MET A 293 3.06 -47.23 -13.05
C MET A 293 2.10 -48.34 -12.60
N LYS A 294 0.84 -47.99 -12.29
CA LYS A 294 -0.19 -48.99 -11.93
C LYS A 294 -0.52 -49.92 -13.09
N GLN A 295 -0.52 -49.40 -14.32
CA GLN A 295 -0.73 -50.21 -15.52
C GLN A 295 0.43 -51.18 -15.75
N GLU A 296 1.66 -50.68 -15.65
CA GLU A 296 2.89 -51.47 -15.79
C GLU A 296 2.98 -52.57 -14.74
N ALA A 297 2.66 -52.25 -13.47
CA ALA A 297 2.65 -53.24 -12.40
C ALA A 297 1.61 -54.35 -12.65
N LEU A 298 0.42 -54.01 -13.15
CA LEU A 298 -0.60 -55.01 -13.52
C LEU A 298 -0.15 -55.88 -14.69
N LEU A 299 0.47 -55.29 -15.72
CA LEU A 299 1.03 -56.02 -16.86
C LEU A 299 2.16 -56.97 -16.43
N ALA A 300 3.06 -56.50 -15.57
CA ALA A 300 4.15 -57.32 -15.02
C ALA A 300 3.60 -58.50 -14.22
N ALA A 301 2.61 -58.27 -13.35
CA ALA A 301 1.97 -59.33 -12.58
C ALA A 301 1.27 -60.36 -13.49
N ILE A 302 0.59 -59.93 -14.56
CA ILE A 302 -0.02 -60.84 -15.54
C ILE A 302 1.06 -61.68 -16.23
N SER A 303 2.13 -61.05 -16.68
CA SER A 303 3.28 -61.73 -17.32
C SER A 303 3.92 -62.77 -16.39
N GLU A 304 4.06 -62.44 -15.10
CA GLU A 304 4.54 -63.38 -14.08
C GLU A 304 3.61 -64.60 -13.93
N LYS A 305 2.28 -64.38 -13.90
CA LYS A 305 1.32 -65.49 -13.88
C LYS A 305 1.41 -66.35 -15.14
N ASP A 306 1.59 -65.76 -16.32
CA ASP A 306 1.77 -66.49 -17.57
C ASP A 306 3.06 -67.33 -17.58
N ALA A 307 4.16 -66.78 -17.07
CA ALA A 307 5.43 -67.51 -16.92
C ALA A 307 5.27 -68.69 -15.95
N ASN A 308 4.61 -68.49 -14.81
CA ASN A 308 4.35 -69.53 -13.82
C ASN A 308 3.44 -70.65 -14.38
N ILE A 309 2.42 -70.30 -15.15
CA ILE A 309 1.57 -71.26 -15.85
C ILE A 309 2.41 -72.08 -16.85
N ALA A 310 3.22 -71.43 -17.68
CA ALA A 310 4.07 -72.10 -18.67
C ALA A 310 5.08 -73.06 -17.99
N LEU A 311 5.71 -72.63 -16.90
CA LEU A 311 6.62 -73.47 -16.13
C LEU A 311 5.92 -74.69 -15.54
N LEU A 312 4.72 -74.54 -14.97
CA LEU A 312 3.94 -75.66 -14.45
C LEU A 312 3.40 -76.57 -15.56
N GLU A 313 3.07 -76.04 -16.74
CA GLU A 313 2.64 -76.83 -17.89
C GLU A 313 3.79 -77.68 -18.46
N ILE A 314 5.04 -77.19 -18.40
CA ILE A 314 6.24 -77.92 -18.86
C ILE A 314 6.76 -78.91 -17.80
N SER A 315 6.78 -78.52 -16.52
CA SER A 315 7.36 -79.32 -15.42
C SER A 315 6.34 -80.22 -14.70
N GLY A 316 5.05 -79.87 -14.75
CA GLY A 316 3.96 -80.56 -14.09
C GLY A 316 3.55 -81.84 -14.81
N SER A 317 4.17 -82.95 -14.45
CA SER A 317 3.87 -84.29 -14.98
C SER A 317 2.45 -84.80 -14.63
N LYS A 318 1.37 -84.30 -15.25
CA LYS A 318 -0.04 -84.75 -15.09
C LYS A 318 -0.53 -84.99 -13.65
N LYS A 319 0.18 -84.49 -12.63
CA LYS A 319 -0.15 -84.67 -11.22
C LYS A 319 -1.36 -83.78 -10.93
N LYS A 320 -2.38 -84.37 -10.30
CA LYS A 320 -3.63 -83.69 -9.96
C LYS A 320 -3.41 -82.32 -9.28
N LYS A 321 -2.47 -82.25 -8.35
CA LYS A 321 -2.09 -81.00 -7.66
C LYS A 321 -1.57 -79.91 -8.61
N SER A 322 -0.72 -80.27 -9.56
CA SER A 322 -0.17 -79.32 -10.55
C SER A 322 -1.26 -78.79 -11.50
N GLN A 323 -2.26 -79.60 -11.84
CA GLN A 323 -3.41 -79.14 -12.62
C GLN A 323 -4.32 -78.18 -11.82
N GLU A 324 -4.53 -78.46 -10.53
CA GLU A 324 -5.27 -77.58 -9.62
C GLU A 324 -4.59 -76.21 -9.48
N ASP A 325 -3.26 -76.19 -9.33
CA ASP A 325 -2.46 -74.96 -9.25
C ASP A 325 -2.52 -74.14 -10.56
N ILE A 326 -2.47 -74.80 -11.73
CA ILE A 326 -2.63 -74.13 -13.04
C ILE A 326 -4.01 -73.48 -13.17
N ILE A 327 -5.08 -74.15 -12.73
CA ILE A 327 -6.44 -73.59 -12.77
C ILE A 327 -6.55 -72.38 -11.82
N ALA A 328 -5.94 -72.45 -10.64
CA ALA A 328 -5.91 -71.33 -9.70
C ALA A 328 -5.18 -70.12 -10.29
N LEU A 329 -3.99 -70.32 -10.89
CA LEU A 329 -3.23 -69.25 -11.54
C LEU A 329 -3.96 -68.64 -12.73
N LYS A 330 -4.67 -69.44 -13.54
CA LYS A 330 -5.51 -68.93 -14.65
C LYS A 330 -6.63 -68.03 -14.13
N ARG A 331 -7.32 -68.43 -13.05
CA ARG A 331 -8.35 -67.58 -12.40
C ARG A 331 -7.77 -66.30 -11.82
N GLU A 332 -6.59 -66.36 -11.22
CA GLU A 332 -5.92 -65.18 -10.66
C GLU A 332 -5.49 -64.21 -11.78
N LYS A 333 -4.97 -64.74 -12.90
CA LYS A 333 -4.65 -63.96 -14.09
C LYS A 333 -5.88 -63.26 -14.66
N ASP A 334 -7.00 -63.96 -14.80
CA ASP A 334 -8.24 -63.37 -15.33
C ASP A 334 -8.72 -62.19 -14.45
N ARG A 335 -8.54 -62.29 -13.13
CA ARG A 335 -8.82 -61.17 -12.20
C ARG A 335 -7.88 -59.99 -12.44
N LEU A 336 -6.59 -60.22 -12.64
CA LEU A 336 -5.61 -59.16 -12.93
C LEU A 336 -5.89 -58.50 -14.29
N VAL A 337 -6.26 -59.28 -15.31
CA VAL A 337 -6.67 -58.76 -16.64
C VAL A 337 -7.93 -57.91 -16.52
N TYR A 338 -8.90 -58.31 -15.69
CA TYR A 338 -10.08 -57.50 -15.42
C TYR A 338 -9.70 -56.16 -14.74
N GLN A 339 -8.81 -56.18 -13.75
CA GLN A 339 -8.31 -54.97 -13.10
C GLN A 339 -7.56 -54.05 -14.07
N LEU A 340 -6.77 -54.61 -14.99
CA LEU A 340 -6.07 -53.86 -16.03
C LEU A 340 -7.06 -53.15 -16.97
N LYS A 341 -8.13 -53.84 -17.41
CA LYS A 341 -9.18 -53.22 -18.23
C LYS A 341 -9.86 -52.06 -17.51
N GLN A 342 -10.19 -52.24 -16.23
CA GLN A 342 -10.79 -51.18 -15.40
C GLN A 342 -9.83 -50.00 -15.22
N GLN A 343 -8.54 -50.26 -14.96
CA GLN A 343 -7.52 -49.21 -14.86
C GLN A 343 -7.39 -48.44 -16.18
N THR A 344 -7.39 -49.14 -17.32
CA THR A 344 -7.26 -48.50 -18.64
C THR A 344 -8.44 -47.58 -18.93
N GLN A 345 -9.66 -48.03 -18.59
CA GLN A 345 -10.87 -47.22 -18.71
C GLN A 345 -10.84 -45.99 -17.78
N ASN A 346 -10.41 -46.16 -16.53
CA ASN A 346 -10.26 -45.05 -15.58
C ASN A 346 -9.23 -44.02 -16.06
N ARG A 347 -8.10 -44.47 -16.61
CA ARG A 347 -7.09 -43.58 -17.20
C ARG A 347 -7.65 -42.78 -18.36
N MET A 348 -8.38 -43.41 -19.27
CA MET A 348 -9.03 -42.73 -20.40
C MET A 348 -10.05 -41.68 -19.94
N LYS A 349 -10.87 -42.00 -18.93
CA LYS A 349 -11.87 -41.07 -18.40
C LYS A 349 -11.22 -39.83 -17.79
N LEU A 350 -10.16 -40.03 -17.00
CA LEU A 350 -9.43 -38.93 -16.37
C LEU A 350 -8.72 -38.05 -17.41
N MET A 351 -8.20 -38.64 -18.49
CA MET A 351 -7.65 -37.88 -19.62
C MET A 351 -8.73 -37.04 -20.32
N ALA A 352 -9.97 -37.52 -20.42
CA ALA A 352 -11.07 -36.75 -21.02
C ALA A 352 -11.51 -35.57 -20.14
N ASP A 353 -11.68 -35.80 -18.84
CA ASP A 353 -12.08 -34.75 -17.88
C ASP A 353 -11.03 -33.62 -17.76
N ASN A 354 -9.75 -33.91 -18.06
CA ASN A 354 -8.66 -32.93 -18.00
C ASN A 354 -8.64 -31.89 -19.14
N PHE A 355 -9.28 -32.16 -20.29
CA PHE A 355 -9.32 -31.20 -21.41
C PHE A 355 -10.36 -30.10 -21.21
N GLU A 356 -11.42 -30.36 -20.44
CA GLU A 356 -12.47 -29.36 -20.18
C GLU A 356 -11.98 -28.21 -19.28
N ASP A 357 -11.07 -28.48 -18.34
CA ASP A 357 -10.56 -27.51 -17.35
C ASP A 357 -9.54 -26.50 -17.95
N ASP A 358 -8.75 -26.92 -18.95
CA ASP A 358 -7.77 -26.07 -19.64
C ASP A 358 -8.43 -25.02 -20.56
N HIS A 359 -9.61 -25.32 -21.12
CA HIS A 359 -10.38 -24.40 -21.96
C HIS A 359 -11.02 -23.25 -21.16
N HIS A 360 -11.33 -23.47 -19.89
CA HIS A 360 -11.94 -22.45 -19.03
C HIS A 360 -10.93 -21.40 -18.54
N HIS A 361 -9.65 -21.76 -18.42
CA HIS A 361 -8.60 -20.87 -17.91
C HIS A 361 -8.04 -19.90 -18.97
N HIS A 362 -8.05 -20.27 -20.25
CA HIS A 362 -7.54 -19.40 -21.32
C HIS A 362 -8.48 -18.22 -21.67
N HIS A 363 -9.77 -18.32 -21.34
CA HIS A 363 -10.74 -17.23 -21.63
C HIS A 363 -10.75 -16.10 -20.59
N HIS A 364 -10.11 -16.27 -19.43
CA HIS A 364 -10.06 -15.23 -18.38
C HIS A 364 -8.82 -14.32 -18.46
N HIS A 365 -7.90 -14.54 -19.41
CA HIS A 365 -6.64 -13.78 -19.52
C HIS A 365 -6.69 -12.58 -20.49
N HIS A 366 -7.88 -12.11 -20.88
CA HIS A 366 -8.03 -10.84 -21.60
C HIS A 366 -8.71 -9.77 -20.73
N HIS A 367 -7.92 -9.16 -19.85
CA HIS A 367 -8.29 -7.90 -19.21
C HIS A 367 -7.22 -6.81 -19.40
N HIS A 368 -7.54 -5.96 -20.38
CA HIS A 368 -7.51 -4.50 -20.33
C HIS A 368 -6.22 -3.82 -19.82
N HIS A 369 -5.34 -3.51 -20.77
CA HIS A 369 -4.46 -2.35 -20.65
C HIS A 369 -5.30 -1.06 -20.72
N HIS A 370 -5.61 -0.48 -19.54
CA HIS A 370 -6.07 0.90 -19.47
C HIS A 370 -4.89 1.86 -19.71
N ARG A 371 -4.84 2.42 -20.92
CA ARG A 371 -4.02 3.60 -21.25
C ARG A 371 -4.89 4.85 -21.05
N PHE A 372 -4.54 5.70 -20.09
CA PHE A 372 -5.17 7.03 -19.94
C PHE A 372 -4.63 8.03 -20.99
N PRO A 373 -5.45 9.01 -21.42
CA PRO A 373 -5.14 9.90 -22.53
C PRO A 373 -4.46 11.19 -22.05
N GLY A 374 -3.48 11.68 -22.81
CA GLY A 374 -2.76 12.89 -22.45
C GLY A 374 -1.83 13.43 -23.53
N ARG A 375 -2.42 14.29 -24.38
CA ARG A 375 -1.82 15.47 -25.03
C ARG A 375 -0.98 15.29 -26.30
N MET A 376 -1.48 15.99 -27.32
CA MET A 376 -0.89 16.25 -28.63
C MET A 376 0.48 16.93 -28.56
N GLN A 377 1.38 16.51 -29.45
CA GLN A 377 2.22 17.43 -30.21
C GLN A 377 2.29 16.93 -31.66
N GLN A 378 1.96 17.85 -32.56
CA GLN A 378 2.10 17.70 -34.00
C GLN A 378 3.59 17.57 -34.37
N SER A 379 3.89 16.63 -35.26
CA SER A 379 4.83 16.91 -36.34
C SER A 379 4.35 16.18 -37.59
N ASN A 380 4.04 16.99 -38.61
CA ASN A 380 3.87 16.58 -39.99
C ASN A 380 4.96 15.57 -40.36
N HIS A 381 4.64 14.50 -41.09
CA HIS A 381 5.31 14.07 -42.31
C HIS A 381 4.37 13.16 -43.12
N ARG A 382 4.49 13.30 -44.43
CA ARG A 382 3.59 12.94 -45.54
C ARG A 382 3.56 11.41 -45.79
N PRO A 383 2.45 10.82 -46.28
CA PRO A 383 2.45 9.41 -46.71
C PRO A 383 2.97 9.28 -48.15
N SER A 384 3.70 8.21 -48.43
CA SER A 384 3.92 7.69 -49.80
C SER A 384 3.18 6.35 -49.91
N PRO A 385 2.46 6.10 -51.02
CA PRO A 385 1.85 4.81 -51.34
C PRO A 385 2.84 3.93 -52.09
N ASP A 386 2.71 2.62 -51.94
CA ASP A 386 2.98 1.53 -52.91
C ASP A 386 2.71 0.22 -52.13
N GLN A 387 1.62 -0.51 -52.42
CA GLN A 387 1.51 -1.56 -53.45
C GLN A 387 2.54 -2.68 -53.23
N ASP A 388 2.12 -3.82 -52.66
CA ASP A 388 1.64 -4.95 -53.45
C ASP A 388 1.31 -6.18 -52.57
N ASP A 389 0.35 -6.93 -53.08
CA ASP A 389 -0.22 -8.17 -52.60
C ASP A 389 0.81 -9.33 -52.58
N GLU A 390 0.69 -10.27 -51.64
CA GLU A 390 0.85 -11.71 -51.95
C GLU A 390 0.34 -12.60 -50.79
N GLU A 391 -0.84 -13.15 -51.05
CA GLU A 391 -1.25 -14.56 -50.93
C GLU A 391 -0.74 -15.43 -49.76
N GLY A 392 -1.71 -16.01 -49.04
CA GLY A 392 -1.48 -17.12 -48.14
C GLY A 392 -1.50 -18.47 -48.84
N ILE A 393 -0.72 -19.42 -48.32
CA ILE A 393 -0.88 -20.86 -48.55
C ILE A 393 -0.40 -21.58 -47.30
N TRP A 394 -1.31 -22.23 -46.56
CA TRP A 394 -1.03 -23.50 -45.87
C TRP A 394 -2.33 -24.31 -45.82
N ALA A 395 -2.38 -25.35 -46.65
CA ALA A 395 -3.22 -26.52 -46.51
C ALA A 395 -2.30 -27.73 -46.33
#